data_AF-A0A150QPW5-F1
#
_entry.id   AF-A0A150QPW5-F1
#
_cell.length_a   1.000
_cell.length_b   1.000
_cell.length_c   1.000
_cell.angle_alpha   90.00
_cell.angle_beta   90.00
_cell.angle_gamma   90.00
#
_symmetry.space_group_name_H-M   'P 1'
#
loop_
_entity.id
_entity.type
_entity.pdbx_description
1 polymer ?
#
loop_
_entity_poly.entity_id
_entity_poly.type
_entity_poly.pdbx_seq_one_letter_code
_entity_poly.pdbx_strand_id
1 'polypeptide(L)'
;MNTLRIVNGLGFVCFSVVAFALAGCAVDAAGDDSLVDDMVEADVEEAEQAMGVECANAAATATFVGGIDYSSPQTYNTTSCYKGVVLDVSKYSSLYAQSPSGSVFPGRTTVAWADGLPALSDVDRVAKCNSTYVAADLFEKVGSSWVYKTTKESLGAWTPFFDGGFCAGPAVSFSSEMQAGKTYRISATARSYKGSSAPTRKLHVDSLEPVEAPR
;
A
#
# COMPACT_ATOMS: atom_id res chain seq x y z
N MET A 1 1.04 59.73 13.75
CA MET A 1 -0.28 60.04 14.33
C MET A 1 -0.97 58.73 14.67
N ASN A 2 -1.48 58.66 15.90
CA ASN A 2 -2.22 57.57 16.56
C ASN A 2 -3.28 56.93 15.62
N THR A 3 -3.73 55.68 15.78
CA THR A 3 -4.47 55.21 16.96
C THR A 3 -4.70 53.69 16.92
N LEU A 4 -4.50 53.01 18.07
CA LEU A 4 -5.08 51.72 18.41
C LEU A 4 -6.61 51.82 18.57
N ARG A 5 -7.35 50.77 18.22
CA ARG A 5 -8.62 50.44 18.89
C ARG A 5 -8.74 48.94 19.14
N ILE A 6 -8.65 48.62 20.43
CA ILE A 6 -9.14 47.41 21.10
C ILE A 6 -10.63 47.63 21.40
N VAL A 7 -11.48 46.64 21.18
CA VAL A 7 -12.81 46.55 21.81
C VAL A 7 -13.06 45.12 22.30
N ASN A 8 -12.90 44.98 23.61
CA ASN A 8 -13.61 44.19 24.62
C ASN A 8 -14.61 43.09 24.19
N GLY A 9 -14.52 41.96 24.89
CA GLY A 9 -15.63 41.03 25.09
C GLY A 9 -15.31 39.88 26.06
N LEU A 10 -15.50 40.14 27.37
CA LEU A 10 -15.75 39.23 28.51
C LEU A 10 -15.18 37.79 28.45
N GLY A 11 -14.35 37.29 29.36
CA GLY A 11 -14.32 37.50 30.81
C GLY A 11 -14.93 36.29 31.53
N PHE A 12 -14.09 35.33 31.97
CA PHE A 12 -14.31 34.59 33.22
C PHE A 12 -13.01 33.90 33.67
N VAL A 13 -12.46 34.39 34.78
CA VAL A 13 -11.40 33.75 35.55
C VAL A 13 -12.06 33.18 36.80
N CYS A 14 -11.88 31.89 37.07
CA CYS A 14 -11.99 31.34 38.41
C CYS A 14 -10.85 30.35 38.65
N PHE A 15 -9.89 30.79 39.46
CA PHE A 15 -8.98 29.96 40.24
C PHE A 15 -9.77 29.15 41.29
N SER A 16 -9.37 27.91 41.57
CA SER A 16 -8.87 27.48 42.89
C SER A 16 -8.80 25.93 43.02
N VAL A 17 -7.61 25.37 43.23
CA VAL A 17 -7.05 24.80 44.50
C VAL A 17 -7.49 23.37 44.83
N VAL A 18 -6.56 22.45 44.56
CA VAL A 18 -6.07 21.26 45.32
C VAL A 18 -6.98 20.63 46.39
N ALA A 19 -7.18 19.31 46.27
CA ALA A 19 -7.33 18.41 47.40
C ALA A 19 -6.41 17.19 47.24
N PHE A 20 -5.32 17.14 48.01
CA PHE A 20 -4.62 15.90 48.33
C PHE A 20 -5.42 15.20 49.43
N ALA A 21 -5.91 14.00 49.15
CA ALA A 21 -6.38 13.08 50.17
C ALA A 21 -5.56 11.78 50.05
N LEU A 22 -4.55 11.67 50.91
CA LEU A 22 -3.92 10.40 51.26
C LEU A 22 -4.79 9.75 52.34
N ALA A 23 -5.44 8.64 52.00
CA ALA A 23 -5.89 7.64 52.96
C ALA A 23 -5.67 6.27 52.29
N GLY A 24 -4.71 5.51 52.82
CA GLY A 24 -4.42 4.16 52.36
C GLY A 24 -5.43 3.13 52.86
N CYS A 25 -5.61 2.06 52.10
CA CYS A 25 -5.77 0.70 52.60
C CYS A 25 -5.64 -0.32 51.46
N ALA A 26 -5.01 -1.44 51.83
CA ALA A 26 -5.00 -2.76 51.19
C ALA A 26 -4.14 -2.94 49.93
N VAL A 27 -2.98 -3.52 50.20
CA VAL A 27 -2.17 -4.38 49.34
C VAL A 27 -2.94 -5.66 48.97
N ASP A 28 -2.57 -6.20 47.79
CA ASP A 28 -2.90 -7.49 47.16
C ASP A 28 -4.23 -7.65 46.42
N ALA A 29 -4.15 -7.57 45.09
CA ALA A 29 -4.35 -8.75 44.24
C ALA A 29 -3.78 -8.50 42.84
N ALA A 30 -2.88 -9.38 42.42
CA ALA A 30 -2.33 -9.47 41.09
C ALA A 30 -3.44 -9.54 40.03
N GLY A 31 -3.31 -8.73 38.99
CA GLY A 31 -4.19 -8.70 37.83
C GLY A 31 -3.45 -7.96 36.72
N ASP A 32 -2.67 -8.72 35.99
CA ASP A 32 -1.99 -8.39 34.74
C ASP A 32 -2.91 -7.60 33.79
N ASP A 33 -2.74 -6.28 33.76
CA ASP A 33 -3.45 -5.37 32.86
C ASP A 33 -2.41 -4.57 32.04
N SER A 34 -1.51 -5.31 31.38
CA SER A 34 -0.46 -4.75 30.51
C SER A 34 -0.70 -5.04 29.01
N LEU A 35 -1.95 -5.24 28.59
CA LEU A 35 -2.28 -5.57 27.20
C LEU A 35 -2.66 -4.37 26.32
N VAL A 36 -2.24 -3.15 26.66
CA VAL A 36 -2.59 -1.96 25.87
C VAL A 36 -1.49 -0.90 25.82
N ASP A 37 -0.21 -1.26 25.61
CA ASP A 37 0.80 -0.22 25.34
C ASP A 37 2.10 -0.71 24.65
N ASP A 38 2.00 -1.56 23.62
CA ASP A 38 3.21 -1.97 22.87
C ASP A 38 2.95 -2.28 21.38
N MET A 39 1.94 -1.63 20.78
CA MET A 39 1.99 -1.37 19.34
C MET A 39 2.91 -0.17 19.13
N VAL A 40 4.21 -0.46 19.18
CA VAL A 40 5.32 0.48 19.03
C VAL A 40 5.04 1.47 17.89
N GLU A 41 5.00 2.78 18.15
CA GLU A 41 4.80 3.80 17.10
C GLU A 41 5.83 3.67 15.94
N ALA A 42 7.02 3.12 16.24
CA ALA A 42 8.06 2.82 15.25
C ALA A 42 7.59 1.82 14.16
N ASP A 43 6.72 0.87 14.49
CA ASP A 43 6.22 -0.13 13.54
C ASP A 43 5.26 0.47 12.50
N VAL A 44 4.60 1.60 12.83
CA VAL A 44 3.68 2.30 11.92
C VAL A 44 4.45 3.22 10.97
N GLU A 45 5.40 4.01 11.47
CA GLU A 45 6.25 4.87 10.62
C GLU A 45 7.06 4.05 9.61
N GLU A 46 7.65 2.92 10.02
CA GLU A 46 8.37 2.03 9.10
C GLU A 46 7.42 1.36 8.10
N ALA A 47 6.19 1.03 8.51
CA ALA A 47 5.23 0.42 7.61
C ALA A 47 4.71 1.41 6.54
N GLU A 48 4.70 2.72 6.81
CA GLU A 48 4.35 3.77 5.84
C GLU A 48 5.47 4.07 4.83
N GLN A 49 6.74 3.78 5.16
CA GLN A 49 7.90 3.94 4.25
C GLN A 49 7.95 2.93 3.08
N ALA A 50 6.89 2.14 2.91
CA ALA A 50 6.82 1.10 1.88
C ALA A 50 6.66 1.62 0.46
N MET A 51 6.18 2.86 0.36
CA MET A 51 5.79 3.54 -0.85
C MET A 51 6.25 4.99 -0.76
N GLY A 52 6.40 5.65 -1.90
CA GLY A 52 6.79 7.06 -1.98
C GLY A 52 8.14 7.31 -2.65
N VAL A 53 8.56 8.58 -2.62
CA VAL A 53 9.69 9.10 -3.41
C VAL A 53 11.03 8.45 -3.04
N GLU A 54 11.17 7.92 -1.83
CA GLU A 54 12.34 7.18 -1.36
C GLU A 54 12.63 5.98 -2.30
N CYS A 55 11.58 5.26 -2.71
CA CYS A 55 11.66 4.11 -3.61
C CYS A 55 12.15 4.49 -5.01
N ALA A 56 12.07 5.77 -5.39
CA ALA A 56 12.59 6.24 -6.68
C ALA A 56 14.11 6.07 -6.77
N ASN A 57 14.85 6.10 -5.65
CA ASN A 57 16.31 5.99 -5.62
C ASN A 57 16.82 4.62 -5.19
N ALA A 58 15.93 3.72 -4.78
CA ALA A 58 16.28 2.37 -4.37
C ALA A 58 16.94 1.56 -5.51
N ALA A 59 17.75 0.57 -5.16
CA ALA A 59 18.26 -0.38 -6.14
C ALA A 59 17.10 -1.22 -6.69
N ALA A 60 17.09 -1.46 -8.00
CA ALA A 60 16.08 -2.32 -8.59
C ALA A 60 16.29 -3.76 -8.12
N THR A 61 15.22 -4.39 -7.63
CA THR A 61 15.13 -5.83 -7.36
C THR A 61 15.33 -6.63 -8.64
N ALA A 62 14.76 -6.15 -9.75
CA ALA A 62 14.94 -6.73 -11.08
C ALA A 62 14.80 -5.67 -12.17
N THR A 63 15.38 -5.93 -13.34
CA THR A 63 15.30 -5.05 -14.50
C THR A 63 14.85 -5.84 -15.72
N PHE A 64 13.93 -5.25 -16.47
CA PHE A 64 13.31 -5.83 -17.63
C PHE A 64 13.43 -4.92 -18.86
N VAL A 65 13.13 -5.49 -20.03
CA VAL A 65 13.06 -4.77 -21.30
C VAL A 65 11.73 -5.12 -21.97
N GLY A 66 10.99 -4.12 -22.45
CA GLY A 66 9.72 -4.34 -23.13
C GLY A 66 8.54 -4.57 -22.18
N GLY A 67 8.57 -5.61 -21.37
CA GLY A 67 7.51 -5.93 -20.40
C GLY A 67 8.07 -6.57 -19.14
N ILE A 68 7.23 -6.72 -18.13
CA ILE A 68 7.59 -7.33 -16.85
C ILE A 68 6.90 -8.69 -16.75
N ASP A 69 7.63 -9.68 -16.26
CA ASP A 69 7.08 -10.92 -15.72
C ASP A 69 7.94 -11.25 -14.49
N TYR A 70 7.39 -11.01 -13.30
CA TYR A 70 8.11 -11.13 -12.04
C TYR A 70 7.24 -11.73 -10.96
N SER A 71 7.77 -12.74 -10.27
CA SER A 71 7.18 -13.27 -9.05
C SER A 71 8.11 -13.02 -7.88
N SER A 72 7.59 -12.36 -6.85
CA SER A 72 8.34 -12.12 -5.62
C SER A 72 8.45 -13.36 -4.73
N PRO A 73 9.49 -13.47 -3.87
CA PRO A 73 9.48 -14.40 -2.75
C PRO A 73 8.39 -14.03 -1.74
N GLN A 74 8.15 -14.93 -0.76
CA GLN A 74 7.19 -14.67 0.31
C GLN A 74 7.51 -13.40 1.09
N THR A 75 8.78 -13.17 1.37
CA THR A 75 9.25 -12.01 2.13
C THR A 75 10.33 -11.29 1.33
N TYR A 76 10.21 -9.97 1.23
CA TYR A 76 11.13 -9.09 0.52
C TYR A 76 11.26 -7.77 1.27
N ASN A 77 12.44 -7.18 1.13
CA ASN A 77 12.78 -5.85 1.62
C ASN A 77 13.84 -5.25 0.70
N THR A 78 13.67 -4.00 0.28
CA THR A 78 14.63 -3.30 -0.58
C THR A 78 15.18 -2.09 0.18
N THR A 79 16.50 -1.91 0.17
CA THR A 79 17.13 -0.74 0.78
C THR A 79 16.55 0.55 0.19
N SER A 80 16.11 1.48 1.05
CA SER A 80 15.40 2.71 0.68
C SER A 80 14.01 2.51 0.04
N CYS A 81 13.44 1.31 0.11
CA CYS A 81 12.05 1.01 -0.23
C CYS A 81 11.56 -0.15 0.66
N TYR A 82 11.28 0.17 1.92
CA TYR A 82 11.09 -0.83 2.96
C TYR A 82 9.90 -1.75 2.64
N LYS A 83 10.12 -3.07 2.65
CA LYS A 83 9.07 -4.05 2.30
C LYS A 83 8.41 -3.80 0.93
N GLY A 84 9.14 -3.18 0.01
CA GLY A 84 8.78 -3.05 -1.40
C GLY A 84 9.73 -3.87 -2.27
N VAL A 85 9.22 -4.33 -3.42
CA VAL A 85 10.07 -4.69 -4.56
C VAL A 85 10.17 -3.48 -5.49
N VAL A 86 11.29 -3.32 -6.18
CA VAL A 86 11.52 -2.23 -7.13
C VAL A 86 11.87 -2.84 -8.48
N LEU A 87 11.00 -2.66 -9.47
CA LEU A 87 11.13 -3.27 -10.79
C LEU A 87 11.34 -2.17 -11.83
N ASP A 88 12.46 -2.24 -12.55
CA ASP A 88 12.72 -1.34 -13.67
C ASP A 88 12.33 -2.00 -14.98
N VAL A 89 11.66 -1.26 -15.87
CA VAL A 89 11.40 -1.70 -17.24
C VAL A 89 11.87 -0.64 -18.21
N SER A 90 12.83 -1.01 -19.05
CA SER A 90 13.36 -0.13 -20.09
C SER A 90 12.67 -0.41 -21.43
N LYS A 91 12.54 0.63 -22.26
CA LYS A 91 11.91 0.53 -23.60
C LYS A 91 10.59 -0.22 -23.56
N TYR A 92 9.65 0.23 -22.73
CA TYR A 92 8.35 -0.41 -22.54
C TYR A 92 7.66 -0.66 -23.89
N SER A 93 7.19 -1.88 -24.11
CA SER A 93 6.77 -2.36 -25.43
C SER A 93 5.44 -1.74 -25.82
N SER A 94 5.29 -1.40 -27.11
CA SER A 94 3.99 -1.00 -27.66
C SER A 94 2.95 -2.11 -27.57
N LEU A 95 3.37 -3.38 -27.43
CA LEU A 95 2.48 -4.52 -27.21
C LEU A 95 1.67 -4.38 -25.91
N TYR A 96 2.18 -3.65 -24.91
CA TYR A 96 1.54 -3.53 -23.59
C TYR A 96 1.07 -2.10 -23.26
N ALA A 97 1.40 -1.12 -24.11
CA ALA A 97 1.22 0.31 -23.83
C ALA A 97 -0.02 0.93 -24.48
N GLN A 98 -0.79 0.15 -25.25
CA GLN A 98 -1.95 0.67 -25.98
C GLN A 98 -3.14 -0.25 -25.84
N SER A 99 -4.33 0.34 -25.89
CA SER A 99 -5.55 -0.35 -26.33
C SER A 99 -5.74 -0.04 -27.81
N PRO A 100 -5.41 -0.95 -28.75
CA PRO A 100 -5.85 -0.77 -30.12
C PRO A 100 -7.38 -0.61 -30.15
N SER A 101 -7.89 0.23 -31.04
CA SER A 101 -9.33 0.41 -31.24
C SER A 101 -9.98 -0.95 -31.50
N GLY A 102 -10.95 -1.34 -30.66
CA GLY A 102 -11.62 -2.65 -30.76
C GLY A 102 -11.14 -3.72 -29.77
N SER A 103 -10.20 -3.40 -28.86
CA SER A 103 -9.82 -4.31 -27.77
C SER A 103 -10.89 -4.34 -26.67
N VAL A 104 -11.20 -5.53 -26.17
CA VAL A 104 -12.10 -5.71 -25.01
C VAL A 104 -11.37 -5.38 -23.71
N PHE A 105 -10.07 -5.70 -23.65
CA PHE A 105 -9.20 -5.34 -22.53
C PHE A 105 -7.95 -4.63 -23.06
N PRO A 106 -7.60 -3.44 -22.53
CA PRO A 106 -6.40 -2.73 -22.92
C PRO A 106 -5.14 -3.47 -22.41
N GLY A 107 -4.03 -3.29 -23.12
CA GLY A 107 -2.72 -3.70 -22.62
C GLY A 107 -2.41 -3.00 -21.31
N ARG A 108 -1.75 -3.70 -20.39
CA ARG A 108 -1.50 -3.19 -19.04
C ARG A 108 -0.34 -3.89 -18.35
N THR A 109 0.30 -3.21 -17.41
CA THR A 109 1.14 -3.86 -16.40
C THR A 109 0.36 -3.93 -15.09
N THR A 110 0.22 -5.13 -14.53
CA THR A 110 -0.57 -5.38 -13.31
C THR A 110 0.36 -5.82 -12.19
N VAL A 111 0.11 -5.32 -10.98
CA VAL A 111 0.66 -5.84 -9.74
C VAL A 111 -0.49 -6.53 -9.03
N ALA A 112 -0.38 -7.83 -8.83
CA ALA A 112 -1.43 -8.66 -8.24
C ALA A 112 -0.93 -9.42 -7.01
N TRP A 113 -1.84 -9.68 -6.09
CA TRP A 113 -1.62 -10.63 -5.03
C TRP A 113 -1.36 -12.03 -5.60
N ALA A 114 -0.32 -12.70 -5.12
CA ALA A 114 0.10 -14.03 -5.59
C ALA A 114 0.33 -15.03 -4.44
N ASP A 115 -0.19 -14.72 -3.25
CA ASP A 115 -0.15 -15.60 -2.08
C ASP A 115 -1.50 -16.33 -1.88
N GLY A 116 -1.55 -17.27 -0.94
CA GLY A 116 -2.80 -17.91 -0.53
C GLY A 116 -3.82 -16.88 -0.05
N LEU A 117 -5.06 -16.99 -0.56
CA LEU A 117 -6.19 -16.19 -0.11
C LEU A 117 -6.96 -16.93 1.00
N PRO A 118 -7.68 -16.20 1.88
CA PRO A 118 -8.49 -16.82 2.93
C PRO A 118 -9.50 -17.83 2.37
N ALA A 119 -9.55 -19.01 2.98
CA ALA A 119 -10.42 -20.10 2.59
C ALA A 119 -11.75 -20.07 3.36
N LEU A 120 -12.74 -20.82 2.89
CA LEU A 120 -14.04 -20.95 3.57
C LEU A 120 -13.94 -21.49 5.00
N SER A 121 -12.93 -22.30 5.27
CA SER A 121 -12.64 -22.85 6.61
C SER A 121 -12.10 -21.81 7.59
N ASP A 122 -11.67 -20.63 7.13
CA ASP A 122 -11.17 -19.60 8.03
C ASP A 122 -12.32 -18.91 8.78
N VAL A 123 -12.19 -18.84 10.11
CA VAL A 123 -13.19 -18.23 11.01
C VAL A 123 -13.44 -16.75 10.65
N ASP A 124 -12.39 -16.02 10.29
CA ASP A 124 -12.44 -14.59 9.96
C ASP A 124 -12.21 -14.29 8.47
N ARG A 125 -12.54 -15.24 7.59
CA ARG A 125 -12.28 -15.16 6.14
C ARG A 125 -12.68 -13.85 5.48
N VAL A 126 -13.83 -13.30 5.87
CA VAL A 126 -14.36 -12.05 5.30
C VAL A 126 -13.47 -10.87 5.68
N ALA A 127 -13.14 -10.74 6.96
CA ALA A 127 -12.27 -9.67 7.45
C ALA A 127 -10.85 -9.80 6.88
N LYS A 128 -10.28 -11.01 6.90
CA LYS A 128 -8.95 -11.29 6.32
C LYS A 128 -8.90 -10.97 4.83
N CYS A 129 -9.97 -11.29 4.08
CA CYS A 129 -10.03 -10.99 2.65
C CYS A 129 -10.02 -9.48 2.42
N ASN A 130 -10.93 -8.78 3.09
CA ASN A 130 -11.09 -7.34 2.94
C ASN A 130 -9.91 -6.54 3.48
N SER A 131 -9.04 -7.16 4.29
CA SER A 131 -7.80 -6.54 4.75
C SER A 131 -6.63 -6.77 3.79
N THR A 132 -6.62 -7.84 2.98
CA THR A 132 -5.50 -8.08 2.04
C THR A 132 -5.27 -6.87 1.15
N TYR A 133 -4.02 -6.45 1.00
CA TYR A 133 -3.65 -5.15 0.46
C TYR A 133 -2.54 -5.30 -0.57
N VAL A 134 -2.71 -4.67 -1.73
CA VAL A 134 -1.66 -4.47 -2.74
C VAL A 134 -1.58 -2.99 -3.06
N ALA A 135 -0.37 -2.49 -3.19
CA ALA A 135 -0.15 -1.14 -3.67
C ALA A 135 1.12 -1.05 -4.52
N ALA A 136 1.12 -0.07 -5.43
CA ALA A 136 2.24 0.19 -6.29
C ALA A 136 2.34 1.66 -6.69
N ASP A 137 3.56 2.18 -6.73
CA ASP A 137 3.89 3.47 -7.32
C ASP A 137 4.53 3.28 -8.68
N LEU A 138 4.24 4.23 -9.58
CA LEU A 138 4.83 4.30 -10.90
C LEU A 138 5.72 5.54 -11.01
N PHE A 139 6.94 5.35 -11.48
CA PHE A 139 7.88 6.41 -11.82
C PHE A 139 8.29 6.29 -13.29
N GLU A 140 8.42 7.42 -13.99
CA GLU A 140 8.96 7.49 -15.35
C GLU A 140 10.37 8.06 -15.32
N LYS A 141 11.29 7.48 -16.08
CA LYS A 141 12.64 8.05 -16.23
C LYS A 141 12.60 9.21 -17.22
N VAL A 142 12.94 10.41 -16.74
CA VAL A 142 13.06 11.62 -17.56
C VAL A 142 14.48 12.17 -17.42
N GLY A 143 15.29 12.00 -18.46
CA GLY A 143 16.72 12.26 -18.39
C GLY A 143 17.41 11.28 -17.43
N SER A 144 18.12 11.81 -16.44
CA SER A 144 18.78 11.01 -15.40
C SER A 144 17.91 10.73 -14.18
N SER A 145 16.72 11.34 -14.08
CA SER A 145 15.90 11.33 -12.86
C SER A 145 14.64 10.49 -13.01
N TRP A 146 14.20 9.89 -11.91
CA TRP A 146 12.90 9.24 -11.79
C TRP A 146 11.84 10.27 -11.38
N VAL A 147 10.78 10.40 -12.16
CA VAL A 147 9.67 11.31 -11.92
C VAL A 147 8.44 10.49 -11.53
N TYR A 148 7.90 10.74 -10.35
CA TYR A 148 6.67 10.11 -9.88
C TYR A 148 5.49 10.41 -10.81
N LYS A 149 4.69 9.39 -11.13
CA LYS A 149 3.53 9.48 -12.02
C LYS A 149 2.23 9.30 -11.25
N THR A 150 2.11 8.22 -10.50
CA THR A 150 0.89 7.88 -9.77
C THR A 150 1.14 6.78 -8.76
N THR A 151 0.20 6.63 -7.83
CA THR A 151 0.09 5.53 -6.87
C THR A 151 -1.25 4.87 -7.09
N LYS A 152 -1.27 3.53 -7.04
CA LYS A 152 -2.51 2.75 -7.02
C LYS A 152 -2.48 1.79 -5.85
N GLU A 153 -3.61 1.67 -5.18
CA GLU A 153 -3.82 0.71 -4.11
C GLU A 153 -5.14 -0.04 -4.30
N SER A 154 -5.19 -1.26 -3.80
CA SER A 154 -6.36 -2.12 -3.88
C SER A 154 -6.43 -3.04 -2.67
N LEU A 155 -7.65 -3.33 -2.25
CA LEU A 155 -7.96 -4.27 -1.17
C LEU A 155 -8.65 -5.51 -1.76
N GLY A 156 -8.46 -6.65 -1.10
CA GLY A 156 -9.24 -7.84 -1.43
C GLY A 156 -10.73 -7.60 -1.20
N ALA A 157 -11.56 -8.39 -1.87
CA ALA A 157 -13.01 -8.26 -1.77
C ALA A 157 -13.65 -9.62 -1.58
N TRP A 158 -14.34 -9.79 -0.46
CA TRP A 158 -15.17 -10.98 -0.24
C TRP A 158 -16.44 -10.91 -1.09
N THR A 159 -16.64 -11.89 -1.96
CA THR A 159 -17.87 -11.98 -2.75
C THR A 159 -18.75 -13.10 -2.21
N PRO A 160 -19.95 -12.80 -1.69
CA PRO A 160 -20.89 -13.82 -1.25
C PRO A 160 -21.52 -14.54 -2.46
N PHE A 161 -21.38 -15.86 -2.49
CA PHE A 161 -22.04 -16.75 -3.47
C PHE A 161 -22.80 -17.86 -2.73
N PHE A 162 -23.71 -18.54 -3.42
CA PHE A 162 -24.57 -19.59 -2.84
C PHE A 162 -23.79 -20.71 -2.11
N ASP A 163 -22.55 -20.98 -2.51
CA ASP A 163 -21.71 -22.04 -1.93
C ASP A 163 -20.75 -21.56 -0.82
N GLY A 164 -21.02 -20.40 -0.21
CA GLY A 164 -20.27 -19.88 0.93
C GLY A 164 -19.37 -18.68 0.62
N GLY A 165 -19.22 -18.30 -0.65
CA GLY A 165 -18.46 -17.14 -1.11
C GLY A 165 -16.99 -17.42 -1.44
N PHE A 166 -16.29 -16.43 -1.98
CA PHE A 166 -14.84 -16.50 -2.22
C PHE A 166 -14.17 -15.15 -2.03
N CYS A 167 -12.87 -15.16 -1.75
CA CYS A 167 -12.05 -13.96 -1.69
C CYS A 167 -11.48 -13.64 -3.07
N ALA A 168 -11.81 -12.47 -3.62
CA ALA A 168 -11.11 -11.92 -4.78
C ALA A 168 -9.85 -11.19 -4.29
N GLY A 169 -8.67 -11.65 -4.73
CA GLY A 169 -7.40 -11.03 -4.35
C GLY A 169 -7.23 -9.63 -4.97
N PRO A 170 -6.55 -8.71 -4.26
CA PRO A 170 -6.32 -7.37 -4.78
C PRO A 170 -5.35 -7.36 -5.96
N ALA A 171 -5.59 -6.45 -6.88
CA ALA A 171 -4.68 -6.12 -7.97
C ALA A 171 -4.80 -4.64 -8.35
N VAL A 172 -3.71 -4.07 -8.84
CA VAL A 172 -3.66 -2.72 -9.41
C VAL A 172 -3.01 -2.78 -10.79
N SER A 173 -3.52 -2.02 -11.75
CA SER A 173 -2.99 -2.04 -13.11
C SER A 173 -2.68 -0.64 -13.62
N PHE A 174 -1.57 -0.51 -14.35
CA PHE A 174 -1.18 0.67 -15.11
C PHE A 174 -1.43 0.40 -16.59
N SER A 175 -2.44 1.07 -17.16
CA SER A 175 -2.88 0.85 -18.56
C SER A 175 -2.79 2.13 -19.39
N SER A 176 -3.07 3.29 -18.79
CA SER A 176 -3.00 4.59 -19.46
C SER A 176 -1.74 5.38 -19.10
N GLU A 177 -1.06 5.00 -18.02
CA GLU A 177 0.07 5.74 -17.47
C GLU A 177 1.42 5.34 -18.08
N MET A 178 1.48 4.15 -18.70
CA MET A 178 2.69 3.59 -19.29
C MET A 178 2.64 3.64 -20.82
N GLN A 179 3.54 4.41 -21.42
CA GLN A 179 3.63 4.64 -22.87
C GLN A 179 4.78 3.86 -23.49
N ALA A 180 4.63 3.49 -24.76
CA ALA A 180 5.63 2.74 -25.50
C ALA A 180 6.96 3.52 -25.62
N GLY A 181 8.08 2.79 -25.59
CA GLY A 181 9.43 3.31 -25.73
C GLY A 181 9.99 4.04 -24.50
N LYS A 182 9.16 4.26 -23.47
CA LYS A 182 9.57 4.91 -22.22
C LYS A 182 10.25 3.92 -21.27
N THR A 183 10.88 4.45 -20.23
CA THR A 183 11.49 3.67 -19.15
C THR A 183 10.74 3.97 -17.87
N TYR A 184 10.33 2.94 -17.16
CA TYR A 184 9.55 3.04 -15.93
C TYR A 184 10.22 2.28 -14.80
N ARG A 185 9.86 2.69 -13.58
CA ARG A 185 10.14 1.99 -12.34
C ARG A 185 8.82 1.80 -11.61
N ILE A 186 8.60 0.60 -11.11
CA ILE A 186 7.46 0.23 -10.28
C ILE A 186 8.00 -0.16 -8.91
N SER A 187 7.60 0.55 -7.87
CA SER A 187 7.72 0.02 -6.50
C SER A 187 6.40 -0.61 -6.10
N ALA A 188 6.43 -1.80 -5.51
CA ALA A 188 5.23 -2.54 -5.20
C ALA A 188 5.33 -3.30 -3.87
N THR A 189 4.20 -3.43 -3.19
CA THR A 189 4.07 -4.19 -1.94
C THR A 189 2.75 -4.95 -1.91
N ALA A 190 2.77 -6.12 -1.27
CA ALA A 190 1.59 -6.90 -0.89
C ALA A 190 1.66 -7.25 0.59
N ARG A 191 0.56 -6.99 1.32
CA ARG A 191 0.48 -7.10 2.79
C ARG A 191 -0.86 -7.63 3.24
N SER A 192 -0.89 -8.28 4.39
CA SER A 192 -2.14 -8.76 4.99
C SER A 192 -3.11 -7.63 5.38
N TYR A 193 -2.60 -6.43 5.63
CA TYR A 193 -3.35 -5.18 5.78
C TYR A 193 -2.45 -3.97 5.54
N LYS A 194 -3.07 -2.82 5.24
CA LYS A 194 -2.36 -1.54 5.05
C LYS A 194 -1.65 -1.14 6.34
N GLY A 195 -0.36 -0.80 6.25
CA GLY A 195 0.45 -0.48 7.43
C GLY A 195 0.89 -1.68 8.28
N SER A 196 0.71 -2.92 7.80
CA SER A 196 1.15 -4.09 8.57
C SER A 196 2.66 -4.18 8.74
N SER A 197 3.13 -4.35 9.98
CA SER A 197 4.52 -4.71 10.32
C SER A 197 4.82 -6.20 10.18
N ALA A 198 3.81 -7.03 9.86
CA ALA A 198 4.00 -8.44 9.54
C ALA A 198 4.90 -8.62 8.29
N PRO A 199 5.45 -9.84 8.07
CA PRO A 199 6.14 -10.17 6.83
C PRO A 199 5.29 -9.84 5.59
N THR A 200 5.96 -9.46 4.50
CA THR A 200 5.29 -9.23 3.22
C THR A 200 4.65 -10.51 2.67
N ARG A 201 3.90 -10.34 1.59
CA ARG A 201 3.16 -11.40 0.91
C ARG A 201 3.61 -11.47 -0.53
N LYS A 202 3.52 -12.66 -1.13
CA LYS A 202 3.84 -12.83 -2.55
C LYS A 202 2.96 -11.92 -3.39
N LEU A 203 3.61 -11.20 -4.28
CA LEU A 203 3.02 -10.51 -5.41
C LEU A 203 3.59 -11.05 -6.73
N HIS A 204 2.81 -10.86 -7.78
CA HIS A 204 3.19 -11.08 -9.16
C HIS A 204 3.02 -9.77 -9.93
N VAL A 205 3.96 -9.47 -10.82
CA VAL A 205 3.89 -8.32 -11.71
C VAL A 205 4.03 -8.79 -13.14
N ASP A 206 3.02 -8.50 -13.97
CA ASP A 206 2.95 -8.96 -15.35
C ASP A 206 2.51 -7.84 -16.30
N SER A 207 3.15 -7.77 -17.46
CA SER A 207 2.73 -6.96 -18.61
C SER A 207 1.94 -7.84 -19.59
N LEU A 208 0.67 -7.51 -19.81
CA LEU A 208 -0.24 -8.26 -20.67
C LEU A 208 -0.58 -7.46 -21.94
N GLU A 209 -0.67 -8.19 -23.05
CA GLU A 209 -1.15 -7.66 -24.32
C GLU A 209 -2.65 -7.37 -24.27
N PRO A 210 -3.15 -6.45 -25.11
CA PRO A 210 -4.57 -6.25 -25.32
C PRO A 210 -5.26 -7.53 -25.75
N VAL A 211 -6.45 -7.78 -25.20
CA VAL A 211 -7.29 -8.87 -25.67
C VAL A 211 -8.17 -8.35 -26.81
N GLU A 212 -7.95 -8.87 -28.01
CA GLU A 212 -8.80 -8.60 -29.17
C GLU A 212 -10.21 -9.17 -28.94
N ALA A 213 -11.24 -8.43 -29.35
CA ALA A 213 -12.59 -8.97 -29.38
C ALA A 213 -12.65 -10.15 -30.37
N PRO A 214 -13.30 -11.29 -30.02
CA PRO A 214 -13.58 -12.32 -31.01
C PRO A 214 -14.38 -11.70 -32.15
N ARG A 215 -13.88 -11.87 -33.39
CA ARG A 215 -14.51 -11.37 -34.61
C ARG A 215 -15.82 -12.08 -34.92
#